data_AF-A0A2B7YLS4-F1
#
_entry.id   AF-A0A2B7YLS4-F1
#
_cell.length_a   1.000
_cell.length_b   1.000
_cell.length_c   1.000
_cell.angle_alpha   90.00
_cell.angle_beta   90.00
_cell.angle_gamma   90.00
#
_symmetry.space_group_name_H-M   'P 1'
#
loop_
_entity.id
_entity.type
_entity.pdbx_description
1 polymer ?
#
loop_
_entity_poly.entity_id
_entity_poly.type
_entity_poly.pdbx_seq_one_letter_code
_entity_poly.pdbx_strand_id
1 'polypeptide(L)' 'MKKSYEFLIQSKREDIDFINKIVEAYEGAGVVRTLDPIKGIISVISTEDFKDFMRDVLVDLGNKWVDLKIIEEGAWKGIL' A
#
# COMPACT_ATOMS: atom_id res chain seq x y z
N MET A 1 -14.95 7.44 14.87
CA MET A 1 -14.44 6.15 14.36
C MET A 1 -13.45 6.49 13.26
N LYS A 2 -12.15 6.21 13.44
CA LYS A 2 -11.17 6.45 12.36
C LYS A 2 -11.52 5.48 11.23
N LYS A 3 -11.98 6.01 10.11
CA LYS A 3 -12.22 5.21 8.91
C LYS A 3 -10.85 4.88 8.31
N SER A 4 -10.65 3.62 7.95
CA SER A 4 -9.44 3.19 7.25
C SER A 4 -9.65 3.32 5.74
N TYR A 5 -8.56 3.56 5.02
CA TYR A 5 -8.51 3.66 3.57
C TYR A 5 -7.54 2.61 3.06
N GLU A 6 -7.89 1.92 1.99
CA GLU A 6 -7.13 0.81 1.43
C GLU A 6 -6.69 1.14 0.01
N PHE A 7 -5.43 0.80 -0.30
CA PHE A 7 -4.87 0.79 -1.64
C PHE A 7 -4.57 -0.65 -2.00
N LEU A 8 -5.19 -1.16 -3.05
CA LEU A 8 -4.82 -2.41 -3.67
C LEU A 8 -3.79 -2.12 -4.74
N ILE A 9 -2.57 -2.64 -4.57
CA ILE A 9 -1.46 -2.42 -5.50
C ILE A 9 -1.00 -3.74 -6.12
N GLN A 10 -0.52 -3.65 -7.36
CA GLN A 10 0.22 -4.70 -8.04
C GLN A 10 1.68 -4.29 -8.14
N SER A 11 2.57 -5.22 -7.83
CA SER A 11 4.02 -5.04 -7.93
C SER A 11 4.69 -6.32 -8.45
N LYS A 12 6.02 -6.30 -8.61
CA LYS A 12 6.80 -7.54 -8.77
C LYS A 12 6.96 -8.24 -7.42
N ARG A 13 7.03 -9.57 -7.44
CA ARG A 13 7.27 -10.39 -6.25
C ARG A 13 8.52 -9.98 -5.46
N GLU A 14 9.59 -9.61 -6.17
CA GLU A 14 10.87 -9.21 -5.57
C GLU A 14 10.82 -7.85 -4.85
N ASP A 15 9.87 -6.99 -5.22
CA ASP A 15 9.73 -5.64 -4.67
C ASP A 15 8.85 -5.61 -3.40
N ILE A 16 8.12 -6.68 -3.09
CA ILE A 16 7.16 -6.73 -1.97
C ILE A 16 7.81 -6.36 -0.63
N ASP A 17 8.97 -6.95 -0.31
CA ASP A 17 9.67 -6.70 0.96
C ASP A 17 10.21 -5.27 1.03
N PHE A 18 10.66 -4.72 -0.10
CA PHE A 18 11.11 -3.33 -0.18
C PHE A 18 9.96 -2.36 0.07
N ILE A 19 8.82 -2.55 -0.61
CA ILE A 19 7.60 -1.74 -0.41
C ILE A 19 7.15 -1.81 1.05
N ASN A 20 7.14 -3.01 1.65
CA ASN A 20 6.78 -3.19 3.05
C ASN A 20 7.65 -2.32 3.98
N LYS A 21 8.98 -2.38 3.82
CA LYS A 21 9.93 -1.62 4.64
C LYS A 21 9.76 -0.11 4.49
N ILE A 22 9.49 0.38 3.28
CA ILE A 22 9.26 1.82 3.07
C ILE A 22 7.98 2.27 3.77
N VAL A 23 6.88 1.51 3.64
CA VAL A 23 5.63 1.86 4.32
C VAL A 23 5.77 1.80 5.84
N GLU A 24 6.45 0.78 6.39
CA GLU A 24 6.74 0.64 7.82
C GLU A 24 7.59 1.80 8.38
N ALA A 25 8.51 2.35 7.58
CA ALA A 25 9.34 3.49 7.97
C ALA A 25 8.54 4.77 8.24
N TYR A 26 7.29 4.86 7.77
CA TYR A 26 6.37 5.97 8.06
C TYR A 26 5.52 5.72 9.32
N GLU A 27 6.02 4.95 10.28
CA GLU A 27 5.47 4.67 11.63
C GLU A 27 3.99 5.03 11.83
N GLY A 28 3.10 4.09 11.50
CA GLY A 28 1.66 4.25 11.73
C GLY A 28 0.89 4.98 10.63
N ALA A 29 1.57 5.49 9.59
CA ALA A 29 0.90 6.03 8.40
C ALA A 29 0.23 4.94 7.55
N GLY A 30 0.70 3.70 7.61
CA GLY A 30 0.08 2.58 6.92
C GLY A 30 0.58 1.22 7.38
N VAL A 31 -0.16 0.17 7.04
CA VAL A 31 0.22 -1.24 7.22
C VAL A 31 0.08 -1.97 5.90
N VAL A 32 0.97 -2.92 5.64
CA VAL A 32 1.01 -3.67 4.39
C VAL A 32 0.56 -5.11 4.62
N ARG A 33 -0.23 -5.64 3.69
CA ARG A 33 -0.69 -7.03 3.67
C ARG A 33 -0.44 -7.61 2.29
N THR A 34 0.31 -8.70 2.22
CA THR A 34 0.45 -9.42 0.95
C THR A 34 -0.76 -10.32 0.75
N LEU A 35 -1.51 -10.09 -0.34
CA LEU A 35 -2.71 -10.89 -0.68
C LEU A 35 -2.37 -12.05 -1.61
N ASP A 36 -1.50 -11.81 -2.60
CA ASP A 36 -0.98 -12.85 -3.51
C ASP A 36 0.50 -12.57 -3.82
N PRO A 37 1.44 -13.27 -3.17
CA PRO A 37 2.88 -13.06 -3.37
C PRO A 37 3.39 -13.58 -4.72
N ILE A 38 2.62 -14.40 -5.44
CA ILE A 38 3.01 -14.89 -6.77
C ILE A 38 2.65 -13.83 -7.81
N LYS A 39 1.47 -13.25 -7.71
CA LYS A 39 1.00 -12.18 -8.60
C LYS A 39 1.44 -10.77 -8.17
N GLY A 40 2.08 -10.64 -7.01
CA GLY A 40 2.53 -9.38 -6.44
C GLY A 40 1.40 -8.45 -6.02
N ILE A 41 0.28 -9.02 -5.56
CA ILE A 41 -0.88 -8.25 -5.09
C ILE A 41 -0.73 -7.98 -3.60
N ILE A 42 -0.73 -6.69 -3.25
CA ILE A 42 -0.53 -6.20 -1.90
C ILE A 42 -1.63 -5.20 -1.57
N SER A 43 -2.10 -5.20 -0.33
CA SER A 43 -2.98 -4.18 0.24
C SER A 43 -2.16 -3.28 1.17
N VAL A 44 -2.29 -1.96 1.00
CA VAL A 44 -1.75 -0.96 1.92
C VAL A 44 -2.92 -0.27 2.59
N ILE A 45 -3.04 -0.42 3.90
CA ILE A 45 -4.15 0.13 4.68
C ILE A 45 -3.62 1.30 5.50
N SER A 46 -4.21 2.47 5.30
CA SER A 46 -3.93 3.70 6.02
C SER A 46 -5.18 4.16 6.80
N THR A 47 -5.05 5.17 7.64
CA THR A 47 -6.21 5.90 8.16
C THR A 47 -6.62 7.00 7.18
N GLU A 48 -7.88 7.43 7.20
CA GLU A 48 -8.33 8.50 6.28
C GLU A 48 -7.48 9.78 6.35
N ASP A 49 -6.95 10.12 7.52
CA ASP A 49 -6.10 11.31 7.72
C ASP A 49 -4.76 11.21 6.96
N PHE A 50 -4.31 9.99 6.65
CA PHE A 50 -3.03 9.72 5.98
C PHE A 50 -3.19 9.21 4.54
N LYS A 51 -4.42 9.13 4.00
CA LYS A 51 -4.66 8.53 2.68
C LYS A 51 -3.93 9.28 1.56
N ASP A 52 -4.00 10.61 1.54
CA ASP A 52 -3.41 11.40 0.46
C ASP A 52 -1.88 11.34 0.54
N PHE A 53 -1.33 11.40 1.75
CA PHE A 53 0.08 11.16 2.01
C PHE A 53 0.54 9.78 1.54
N MET A 54 -0.20 8.72 1.87
CA MET A 54 0.14 7.36 1.49
C MET A 54 0.05 7.16 -0.03
N ARG A 55 -0.95 7.78 -0.68
CA ARG A 55 -1.04 7.81 -2.15
C ARG A 55 0.22 8.42 -2.76
N ASP A 56 0.67 9.57 -2.24
CA ASP A 56 1.86 10.25 -2.74
C ASP A 56 3.12 9.39 -2.58
N VAL A 57 3.28 8.72 -1.43
CA VAL A 57 4.37 7.76 -1.19
C VAL A 57 4.36 6.62 -2.22
N LEU A 58 3.20 5.99 -2.45
CA LEU A 58 3.06 4.87 -3.38
C LEU A 58 3.33 5.30 -4.84
N VAL A 59 2.85 6.48 -5.23
CA VAL A 59 3.10 7.05 -6.56
C VAL A 59 4.58 7.38 -6.74
N ASP A 60 5.25 7.97 -5.74
CA ASP A 60 6.68 8.27 -5.80
C ASP A 60 7.52 7.00 -5.92
N LEU A 61 7.17 5.97 -5.14
CA LEU A 61 7.79 4.64 -5.20
C LEU A 61 7.69 4.01 -6.59
N GLY A 62 6.48 3.99 -7.16
CA GLY A 62 6.22 3.42 -8.49
C GLY A 62 6.92 4.17 -9.62
N ASN A 63 7.19 5.46 -9.46
CA ASN A 63 7.86 6.27 -10.48
C ASN A 63 9.39 6.17 -10.43
N LYS A 64 9.98 5.87 -9.27
CA LYS A 64 11.44 6.00 -9.06
C LYS A 64 12.17 4.71 -8.74
N TRP A 65 11.51 3.77 -8.06
CA TRP A 65 12.22 2.69 -7.37
C TRP A 65 11.74 1.29 -7.75
N VAL A 66 10.43 1.11 -7.92
CA VAL A 66 9.82 -0.21 -8.13
C VAL A 66 8.75 -0.17 -9.21
N ASP A 67 8.43 -1.33 -9.78
CA ASP A 67 7.25 -1.45 -10.64
C ASP A 67 6.02 -1.62 -9.75
N LEU A 68 5.26 -0.54 -9.56
CA LEU A 68 4.09 -0.48 -8.69
C LEU A 68 2.93 0.20 -9.41
N LYS A 69 1.76 -0.45 -9.41
CA LYS A 69 0.52 0.08 -9.95
C LYS A 69 -0.60 0.01 -8.91
N ILE A 70 -1.27 1.13 -8.64
CA ILE A 70 -2.52 1.14 -7.87
C ILE A 70 -3.64 0.60 -8.77
N ILE A 71 -4.30 -0.48 -8.33
CA ILE A 71 -5.38 -1.17 -9.05
C ILE A 71 -6.75 -0.64 -8.60
N GLU A 72 -6.94 -0.52 -7.28
CA GLU A 72 -8.15 -0.02 -6.64
C GLU A 72 -7.75 0.75 -5.38
N GLU A 73 -8.54 1.73 -5.00
CA GLU A 73 -8.41 2.42 -3.72
C GLU A 73 -9.76 2.90 -3.21
N GLY A 74 -9.93 2.97 -1.89
CA GLY A 74 -11.20 3.38 -1.30
C GLY A 74 -11.31 3.12 0.20
N ALA A 75 -12.52 3.30 0.73
CA ALA A 75 -12.81 2.97 2.12
C ALA A 75 -12.54 1.47 2.36
N TRP A 76 -11.77 1.16 3.40
CA TRP A 76 -11.43 -0.22 3.74
C TRP A 76 -12.70 -1.01 4.09
N LYS A 77 -12.87 -2.17 3.46
CA LYS A 77 -14.09 -2.98 3.56
C LYS A 77 -14.05 -3.98 4.74
N GLY A 78 -12.98 -4.01 5.54
CA GLY A 78 -12.92 -4.80 6.77
C GLY A 78 -12.70 -6.30 6.58
N ILE A 79 -12.24 -6.75 5.40
CA ILE A 79 -12.01 -8.16 5.14
C ILE A 79 -10.71 -8.58 5.85
N LEU A 80 -10.85 -9.32 6.95
CA LEU A 80 -9.78 -9.95 7.73
C LEU A 80 -9.26 -11.19 7.03
#